data_AF-A0A847CCI8-F1
#
_entry.id   AF-A0A847CCI8-F1
#
_cell.length_a   1.000
_cell.length_b   1.000
_cell.length_c   1.000
_cell.angle_alpha   90.00
_cell.angle_beta   90.00
_cell.angle_gamma   90.00
#
_symmetry.space_group_name_H-M   'P 1'
#
loop_
_entity.id
_entity.type
_entity.pdbx_description
1 polymer ?
#
loop_
_entity_poly.entity_id
_entity_poly.type
_entity_poly.pdbx_seq_one_letter_code
_entity_poly.pdbx_strand_id
1 'polypeptide(L)'
;MRGKKLLQIVIFISLLFEEKLFAEISVISPVQGKWGNKQMLVIENPSDGDYFYSVSGADPEESGFAYDSPVLLDVVGEVSLKITKVTSSSREQMTIDYSVDLDKATD
;
A
#
# COMPACT_ATOMS: atom_id res chain seq x y z
N MET A 1 15.68 -1.20 -47.79
CA MET A 1 16.45 -1.07 -46.52
C MET A 1 15.75 -0.18 -45.47
N ARG A 2 14.41 -0.30 -45.30
CA ARG A 2 13.59 0.59 -44.45
C ARG A 2 12.86 -0.10 -43.27
N GLY A 3 12.63 -1.41 -43.32
CA GLY A 3 11.89 -2.14 -42.27
C GLY A 3 12.72 -2.60 -41.06
N LYS A 4 14.05 -2.73 -41.18
CA LYS A 4 14.91 -3.22 -40.08
C LYS A 4 15.14 -2.18 -38.99
N LYS A 5 15.07 -0.88 -39.32
CA LYS A 5 15.29 0.23 -38.38
C LYS A 5 14.12 0.45 -37.42
N LEU A 6 12.88 0.26 -37.89
CA LEU A 6 11.68 0.37 -37.04
C LEU A 6 11.59 -0.78 -36.02
N LEU A 7 11.95 -2.01 -36.43
CA LEU A 7 11.93 -3.17 -35.55
C LEU A 7 12.98 -3.06 -34.41
N GLN A 8 14.16 -2.50 -34.69
CA GLN A 8 15.18 -2.26 -33.67
C GLN A 8 14.76 -1.21 -32.64
N ILE A 9 14.01 -0.18 -33.05
CA ILE A 9 13.55 0.89 -32.14
C ILE A 9 12.53 0.36 -31.13
N VAL A 10 11.63 -0.53 -31.54
CA VAL A 10 10.62 -1.14 -30.65
C VAL A 10 11.28 -2.03 -29.59
N ILE A 11 12.29 -2.82 -29.96
CA ILE A 11 13.06 -3.67 -29.03
C ILE A 11 13.85 -2.81 -28.03
N PHE A 12 14.38 -1.67 -28.45
CA PHE A 12 15.09 -0.74 -27.58
C PHE A 12 14.17 -0.05 -26.55
N ILE A 13 12.93 0.27 -26.93
CA ILE A 13 11.95 0.89 -26.02
C ILE A 13 11.47 -0.12 -24.95
N SER A 14 11.32 -1.40 -25.30
CA SER A 14 10.94 -2.45 -24.34
C SER A 14 12.05 -2.84 -23.35
N LEU A 15 13.32 -2.52 -23.64
CA LEU A 15 14.46 -2.75 -22.74
C LEU A 15 14.69 -1.62 -21.72
N LEU A 16 13.96 -0.51 -21.82
CA LEU A 16 14.08 0.64 -20.93
C LEU A 16 13.09 0.63 -19.76
N PHE A 17 12.19 -0.35 -19.72
CA PHE A 17 11.35 -0.60 -18.56
C PHE A 17 12.07 -1.58 -17.64
N GLU A 18 12.99 -1.05 -16.83
CA GLU A 18 13.34 -1.69 -15.58
C GLU A 18 12.11 -1.62 -14.67
N GLU A 19 11.26 -2.63 -14.73
CA GLU A 19 10.24 -2.85 -13.70
C GLU A 19 11.00 -3.12 -12.40
N LYS A 20 11.22 -2.08 -11.60
CA LYS A 20 11.71 -2.25 -10.24
C LYS A 20 10.66 -3.08 -9.51
N LEU A 21 11.02 -4.34 -9.27
CA LEU A 21 10.34 -5.21 -8.33
C LEU A 21 10.63 -4.65 -6.93
N PHE A 22 9.97 -3.55 -6.57
CA PHE A 22 9.95 -3.07 -5.20
C PHE A 22 9.34 -4.18 -4.37
N ALA A 23 9.94 -4.49 -3.22
CA ALA A 23 9.23 -5.31 -2.25
C ALA A 23 7.90 -4.61 -1.99
N GLU A 24 6.81 -5.28 -2.34
CA GLU A 24 5.48 -4.70 -2.28
C GLU A 24 4.95 -4.97 -0.87
N ILE A 25 4.57 -3.91 -0.16
CA ILE A 25 3.85 -4.07 1.10
C ILE A 25 2.53 -4.77 0.75
N SER A 26 2.37 -6.03 1.18
CA SER A 26 1.16 -6.81 0.93
C SER A 26 0.18 -6.64 2.08
N VAL A 27 -1.00 -6.13 1.80
CA VAL A 27 -2.05 -5.88 2.79
C VAL A 27 -3.28 -6.71 2.46
N ILE A 28 -3.69 -7.54 3.42
CA ILE A 28 -4.90 -8.36 3.34
C ILE A 28 -6.14 -7.51 3.64
N SER A 29 -6.02 -6.57 4.59
CA SER A 29 -7.11 -5.68 5.00
C SER A 29 -6.54 -4.39 5.60
N PRO A 30 -7.20 -3.23 5.41
CA PRO A 30 -8.35 -3.01 4.54
C PRO A 30 -7.95 -3.07 3.06
N VAL A 31 -8.89 -3.41 2.18
CA VAL A 31 -8.77 -3.10 0.75
C VAL A 31 -9.53 -1.80 0.46
N GLN A 32 -9.14 -1.11 -0.61
CA GLN A 32 -9.80 0.11 -1.08
C GLN A 32 -11.29 -0.15 -1.30
N GLY A 33 -12.15 0.74 -0.78
CA GLY A 33 -13.59 0.61 -0.93
C GLY A 33 -14.40 1.30 0.16
N LYS A 34 -15.69 0.97 0.20
CA LYS A 34 -16.64 1.45 1.20
C LYS A 34 -17.09 0.28 2.07
N TRP A 35 -17.05 0.45 3.38
CA TRP A 35 -17.29 -0.60 4.34
C TRP A 35 -18.42 -0.24 5.29
N GLY A 36 -19.25 -1.22 5.63
CA GLY A 36 -20.29 -1.07 6.66
C GLY A 36 -19.74 -1.15 8.08
N ASN A 37 -18.49 -1.57 8.26
CA ASN A 37 -17.89 -1.82 9.57
C ASN A 37 -16.44 -1.32 9.63
N LYS A 38 -15.95 -1.10 10.85
CA LYS A 38 -14.53 -0.82 11.11
C LYS A 38 -13.67 -1.96 10.58
N GLN A 39 -12.50 -1.62 10.06
CA GLN A 39 -11.63 -2.56 9.35
C GLN A 39 -10.44 -2.96 10.22
N MET A 40 -9.98 -4.20 10.03
CA MET A 40 -8.69 -4.64 10.58
C MET A 40 -7.58 -4.20 9.65
N LEU A 41 -6.44 -3.76 10.18
CA LEU A 41 -5.18 -3.74 9.47
C LEU A 41 -4.51 -5.10 9.61
N VAL A 42 -4.37 -5.80 8.50
CA VAL A 42 -3.70 -7.09 8.40
C VAL A 42 -2.67 -7.01 7.27
N ILE A 43 -1.39 -7.01 7.64
CA ILE A 43 -0.27 -7.01 6.71
C ILE A 43 0.20 -8.46 6.53
N GLU A 44 0.37 -8.90 5.29
CA GLU A 44 0.87 -10.23 4.98
C GLU A 44 2.40 -10.29 5.17
N ASN A 45 2.89 -11.35 5.81
CA ASN A 45 4.32 -11.61 6.04
C ASN A 45 5.11 -10.42 6.63
N PRO A 46 4.77 -9.96 7.85
CA PRO A 46 5.44 -8.81 8.47
C PRO A 46 6.89 -9.08 8.91
N SER A 47 7.46 -10.26 8.63
CA SER A 47 8.77 -10.67 9.18
C SER A 47 9.96 -9.88 8.65
N ASP A 48 9.81 -9.23 7.50
CA ASP A 48 10.88 -8.45 6.88
C ASP A 48 10.62 -6.96 7.14
N GLY A 49 11.41 -6.35 8.02
CA GLY A 49 11.39 -4.91 8.31
C GLY A 49 10.41 -4.49 9.41
N ASP A 50 10.53 -3.22 9.82
CA ASP A 50 9.63 -2.59 10.78
C ASP A 50 8.52 -1.88 10.01
N TYR A 51 7.27 -2.11 10.43
CA TYR A 51 6.09 -1.53 9.80
C TYR A 51 5.50 -0.44 10.69
N PHE A 52 5.12 0.67 10.07
CA PHE A 52 4.44 1.78 10.71
C PHE A 52 3.22 2.17 9.90
N TYR A 53 2.14 2.62 10.54
CA TYR A 53 0.94 3.06 9.86
C TYR A 53 0.35 4.36 10.43
N SER A 54 -0.41 5.06 9.60
CA SER A 54 -1.19 6.25 9.94
C SER A 54 -2.53 6.21 9.23
N VAL A 55 -3.61 6.56 9.91
CA VAL A 55 -4.99 6.59 9.37
C VAL A 55 -5.39 7.95 8.80
N SER A 56 -4.55 8.98 8.97
CA SER A 56 -4.81 10.36 8.51
C SER A 56 -4.07 10.72 7.23
N GLY A 57 -3.27 9.80 6.68
CA GLY A 57 -2.34 10.05 5.58
C GLY A 57 -1.02 10.73 5.99
N ALA A 58 -0.87 11.14 7.26
CA ALA A 58 0.39 11.67 7.78
C ALA A 58 1.54 10.64 7.68
N ASP A 59 2.79 11.09 7.67
CA ASP A 59 3.94 10.20 7.61
C ASP A 59 3.98 9.27 8.84
N PRO A 60 3.90 7.94 8.65
CA PRO A 60 3.90 7.00 9.77
C PRO A 60 5.17 7.02 10.61
N GLU A 61 6.33 7.42 10.05
CA GLU A 61 7.58 7.48 10.83
C GLU A 61 7.66 8.71 11.72
N GLU A 62 6.96 9.79 11.37
CA GLU A 62 6.94 11.01 12.19
C GLU A 62 5.90 10.96 13.31
N SER A 63 4.75 10.32 13.04
CA SER A 63 3.57 10.40 13.93
C SER A 63 2.63 9.18 13.88
N GLY A 64 3.07 8.08 13.26
CA GLY A 64 2.29 6.86 13.14
C GLY A 64 2.43 5.90 14.32
N PHE A 65 1.86 4.72 14.13
CA PHE A 65 1.89 3.62 15.08
C PHE A 65 2.73 2.47 14.51
N ALA A 66 3.51 1.80 15.35
CA ALA A 66 4.19 0.57 14.98
C ALA A 66 3.16 -0.55 14.77
N TYR A 67 3.40 -1.40 13.78
CA TYR A 67 2.60 -2.59 13.49
C TYR A 67 3.37 -3.85 13.90
N ASP A 68 2.91 -4.51 14.96
CA ASP A 68 3.47 -5.78 15.47
C ASP A 68 2.51 -6.97 15.28
N SER A 69 1.22 -6.68 15.07
CA SER A 69 0.14 -7.65 15.00
C SER A 69 -1.10 -7.04 14.35
N PRO A 70 -2.05 -7.85 13.86
CA PRO A 70 -3.33 -7.37 13.36
C PRO A 70 -4.03 -6.44 14.35
N VAL A 71 -4.43 -5.26 13.87
CA VAL A 71 -5.03 -4.20 14.72
C VAL A 71 -6.36 -3.72 14.15
N LEU A 72 -7.34 -3.50 15.03
CA LEU A 72 -8.60 -2.86 14.65
C LEU A 72 -8.37 -1.37 14.43
N LEU A 73 -8.66 -0.87 13.22
CA LEU A 73 -8.64 0.55 12.91
C LEU A 73 -9.96 1.18 13.40
N ASP A 74 -9.93 1.76 14.60
CA ASP A 74 -11.09 2.36 15.25
C ASP A 74 -11.41 3.76 14.72
N VAL A 75 -11.71 3.85 13.43
CA VAL A 75 -12.02 5.09 12.71
C VAL A 75 -13.24 4.91 11.79
N VAL A 76 -13.94 6.01 11.53
CA VAL A 76 -15.10 6.09 10.64
C VAL A 76 -14.94 7.24 9.64
N GLY A 77 -15.74 7.24 8.57
CA GLY A 77 -15.65 8.24 7.51
C GLY A 77 -14.55 7.91 6.50
N GLU A 78 -14.04 8.93 5.82
CA GLU A 78 -12.93 8.80 4.87
C GLU A 78 -11.61 8.58 5.61
N VAL A 79 -10.87 7.55 5.23
CA VAL A 79 -9.60 7.14 5.84
C VAL A 79 -8.54 7.04 4.75
N SER A 80 -7.41 7.71 4.98
CA SER A 80 -6.21 7.55 4.15
C SER A 80 -5.18 6.78 4.97
N LEU A 81 -5.17 5.46 4.80
CA LEU A 81 -4.25 4.59 5.51
C LEU A 81 -2.91 4.57 4.79
N LYS A 82 -1.91 5.22 5.38
CA LYS A 82 -0.53 5.18 4.91
C LYS A 82 0.26 4.15 5.72
N ILE A 83 1.02 3.31 5.05
CA ILE A 83 1.88 2.29 5.67
C ILE A 83 3.29 2.50 5.15
N THR A 84 4.26 2.48 6.06
CA THR A 84 5.69 2.52 5.76
C THR A 84 6.32 1.23 6.26
N LYS A 85 7.13 0.59 5.42
CA LYS A 85 8.05 -0.48 5.80
C LYS A 85 9.47 0.06 5.76
N VAL A 86 10.19 -0.12 6.86
CA VAL A 86 11.58 0.31 7.03
C VAL A 86 12.45 -0.93 7.19
N THR A 87 13.49 -1.05 6.36
CA THR A 87 14.56 -2.02 6.54
C THR A 87 15.87 -1.28 6.79
N SER A 88 16.97 -2.01 7.03
CA SER A 88 18.30 -1.40 7.14
C SER A 88 18.80 -0.71 5.87
N SER A 89 18.13 -0.93 4.72
CA SER A 89 18.60 -0.47 3.40
C SER A 89 17.53 0.18 2.53
N SER A 90 16.25 -0.03 2.84
CA SER A 90 15.13 0.46 2.04
C SER A 90 14.04 1.05 2.91
N ARG A 91 13.26 1.91 2.27
CA ARG A 91 12.01 2.47 2.77
C ARG A 91 10.98 2.28 1.68
N GLU A 92 9.89 1.60 2.00
CA GLU A 92 8.77 1.35 1.10
C GLU A 92 7.51 1.97 1.70
N GLN A 93 6.63 2.50 0.86
CA GLN A 93 5.38 3.12 1.29
C GLN A 93 4.22 2.65 0.42
N MET A 94 3.05 2.52 1.05
CA MET A 94 1.79 2.34 0.36
C MET A 94 0.71 3.22 1.00
N THR A 95 -0.31 3.54 0.21
CA THR A 95 -1.51 4.21 0.69
C THR A 95 -2.74 3.42 0.27
N ILE A 96 -3.67 3.22 1.19
CA ILE A 96 -4.97 2.60 0.96
C ILE A 96 -6.04 3.59 1.41
N ASP A 97 -6.78 4.13 0.45
CA ASP A 97 -7.91 5.00 0.74
C ASP A 97 -9.19 4.17 0.81
N TYR A 98 -9.94 4.30 1.91
CA TYR A 98 -11.22 3.62 2.11
C TYR A 98 -12.15 4.47 2.95
N SER A 99 -13.43 4.12 2.99
CA SER A 99 -14.36 4.74 3.94
C SER A 99 -15.23 3.75 4.69
N VAL A 100 -15.60 4.15 5.91
CA VAL A 100 -16.46 3.36 6.80
C VAL A 100 -17.72 4.16 7.09
N ASP A 101 -18.85 3.57 6.73
CA ASP A 101 -20.20 4.11 6.91
C ASP A 101 -21.02 3.07 7.68
N LEU A 102 -21.12 3.25 9.00
CA LEU A 102 -21.73 2.26 9.89
C LEU A 102 -23.23 2.10 9.66
N ASP A 103 -23.90 3.08 9.05
CA ASP A 103 -25.33 3.02 8.78
C ASP A 103 -25.65 1.92 7.74
N LYS A 104 -24.66 1.54 6.92
CA LYS A 104 -24.79 0.47 5.92
C LYS A 104 -24.61 -0.95 6.47
N ALA A 105 -24.18 -1.14 7.71
CA ALA A 105 -24.08 -2.48 8.29
C ALA A 105 -25.43 -3.05 8.74
N THR A 106 -26.48 -2.21 8.74
CA THR A 106 -27.82 -2.55 9.27
C THR A 106 -28.88 -2.86 8.21
N ASP A 107 -28.51 -2.86 6.92
CA ASP A 107 -29.36 -3.30 5.80
C ASP A 107 -29.07 -4.77 5.41
#